data_AF-A0A1V4VPH4-F1
#
_entry.id   AF-A0A1V4VPH4-F1
#
_cell.length_a   1.000
_cell.length_b   1.000
_cell.length_c   1.000
_cell.angle_alpha   90.00
_cell.angle_beta   90.00
_cell.angle_gamma   90.00
#
_symmetry.space_group_name_H-M   'P 1'
#
loop_
_entity.id
_entity.type
_entity.pdbx_description
1 polymer ?
#
loop_
_entity_poly.entity_id
_entity_poly.type
_entity_poly.pdbx_seq_one_letter_code
_entity_poly.pdbx_strand_id
1 'polypeptide(L)'
;MYLFLRDYAFDIVRREYYQRIEPCGGDLIARYSQAALRKMELFERYPQLFEFLKGYVVEESAEVSEENKKKSEEMMAEGYSHLLEGIDQSLFRGDIPADKVKDIIIWAIEGYGNRAMAQARQTNLGKIDLKAATDDFDSYLDVLRRCFYNCGGAL
;
A
#
# COMPACT_ATOMS: atom_id res chain seq x y z
N MET A 1 0.91 -24.52 14.55
CA MET A 1 -0.31 -24.11 13.80
C MET A 1 -0.26 -22.63 13.42
N TYR A 2 -0.07 -21.72 14.38
CA TYR A 2 -0.03 -20.26 14.14
C TYR A 2 1.03 -19.79 13.11
N LEU A 3 2.29 -20.23 13.25
CA LEU A 3 3.38 -19.85 12.33
C LEU A 3 3.15 -20.33 10.88
N PHE A 4 2.52 -21.50 10.71
CA PHE A 4 2.15 -22.03 9.40
C PHE A 4 1.06 -21.16 8.76
N LEU A 5 0.06 -20.75 9.53
CA LEU A 5 -1.02 -19.88 9.03
C LEU A 5 -0.49 -18.47 8.68
N ARG A 6 0.45 -17.93 9.48
CA ARG A 6 1.21 -16.71 9.16
C ARG A 6 1.95 -16.84 7.82
N ASP A 7 2.74 -17.88 7.67
CA ASP A 7 3.57 -18.04 6.47
C ASP A 7 2.70 -18.23 5.22
N TYR A 8 1.62 -18.99 5.33
CA TYR A 8 0.61 -19.11 4.27
C TYR A 8 -0.06 -17.77 3.96
N ALA A 9 -0.38 -16.99 4.99
CA ALA A 9 -1.01 -15.69 4.81
C ALA A 9 -0.10 -14.70 4.06
N PHE A 10 1.18 -14.66 4.44
CA PHE A 10 2.18 -13.84 3.76
C PHE A 10 2.46 -14.32 2.33
N ASP A 11 2.43 -15.62 2.07
CA ASP A 11 2.56 -16.14 0.70
C ASP A 11 1.40 -15.70 -0.20
N ILE A 12 0.16 -15.67 0.31
CA ILE A 12 -0.98 -15.12 -0.43
C ILE A 12 -0.76 -13.63 -0.73
N VAL A 13 -0.38 -12.82 0.26
CA VAL A 13 -0.13 -11.39 0.05
C VAL A 13 1.00 -11.18 -0.97
N ARG A 14 2.09 -11.94 -0.87
CA ARG A 14 3.19 -11.89 -1.83
C ARG A 14 2.72 -12.18 -3.26
N ARG A 15 2.06 -13.33 -3.47
CA ARG A 15 1.74 -13.84 -4.81
C ARG A 15 0.55 -13.14 -5.46
N GLU A 16 -0.46 -12.76 -4.67
CA GLU A 16 -1.69 -12.16 -5.19
C GLU A 16 -1.65 -10.63 -5.18
N TYR A 17 -0.75 -10.01 -4.41
CA TYR A 17 -0.60 -8.55 -4.35
C TYR A 17 0.77 -8.07 -4.81
N TYR A 18 1.85 -8.29 -4.04
CA TYR A 18 3.15 -7.66 -4.34
C TYR A 18 3.73 -8.03 -5.72
N GLN A 19 3.71 -9.31 -6.08
CA GLN A 19 4.20 -9.79 -7.38
C GLN A 19 3.32 -9.38 -8.58
N ARG A 20 2.15 -8.77 -8.31
CA ARG A 20 1.21 -8.32 -9.34
C ARG A 20 1.12 -6.80 -9.45
N ILE A 21 1.97 -6.06 -8.74
CA ILE A 21 2.07 -4.62 -8.91
C ILE A 21 2.61 -4.35 -10.31
N GLU A 22 1.86 -3.60 -11.12
CA GLU A 22 2.30 -3.29 -12.47
C GLU A 22 3.30 -2.14 -12.50
N PRO A 23 4.19 -2.08 -13.51
CA PRO A 23 5.14 -0.98 -13.64
C PRO A 23 4.50 0.38 -13.91
N CYS A 24 3.26 0.44 -14.42
CA CYS A 24 2.54 1.68 -14.74
C CYS A 24 3.38 2.71 -15.52
N GLY A 25 4.25 2.25 -16.43
CA GLY A 25 5.12 3.12 -17.22
C GLY A 25 6.12 3.96 -16.40
N GLY A 26 6.35 3.64 -15.11
CA GLY A 26 7.18 4.43 -14.20
C GLY A 26 6.44 5.53 -13.44
N ASP A 27 5.13 5.70 -13.65
CA ASP A 27 4.30 6.65 -12.90
C ASP A 27 4.05 6.14 -11.47
N LEU A 28 4.62 6.85 -10.51
CA LEU A 28 4.53 6.53 -9.09
C LEU A 28 3.08 6.59 -8.58
N ILE A 29 2.32 7.63 -8.94
CA ILE A 29 0.97 7.84 -8.42
C ILE A 29 0.00 6.84 -9.05
N ALA A 30 0.09 6.60 -10.35
CA ALA A 30 -0.71 5.57 -11.04
C ALA A 30 -0.43 4.17 -10.45
N ARG A 31 0.83 3.86 -10.13
CA ARG A 31 1.20 2.60 -9.50
C ARG A 31 0.57 2.45 -8.11
N TYR A 32 0.60 3.49 -7.28
CA TYR A 32 -0.07 3.46 -5.97
C TYR A 32 -1.60 3.35 -6.08
N SER A 33 -2.23 4.03 -7.04
CA SER A 33 -3.68 3.90 -7.30
C SER A 33 -4.04 2.44 -7.66
N GLN A 34 -3.32 1.85 -8.62
CA GLN A 34 -3.55 0.46 -9.00
C GLN A 34 -3.27 -0.52 -7.86
N ALA A 35 -2.18 -0.31 -7.11
CA ALA A 35 -1.87 -1.14 -5.95
C ALA A 35 -2.99 -1.05 -4.90
N ALA A 36 -3.53 0.14 -4.61
CA ALA A 36 -4.65 0.30 -3.70
C ALA A 36 -5.90 -0.46 -4.16
N LEU A 37 -6.28 -0.35 -5.44
CA LEU A 37 -7.40 -1.09 -6.03
C LEU A 37 -7.22 -2.61 -5.88
N ARG A 38 -6.06 -3.14 -6.28
CA ARG A 38 -5.73 -4.57 -6.14
C ARG A 38 -5.75 -5.02 -4.68
N LYS A 39 -5.28 -4.18 -3.76
CA LYS A 39 -5.32 -4.45 -2.33
C LYS A 39 -6.76 -4.58 -1.85
N MET A 40 -7.67 -3.72 -2.30
CA MET A 40 -9.10 -3.80 -1.99
C MET A 40 -9.77 -5.06 -2.55
N GLU A 41 -9.50 -5.43 -3.80
CA GLU A 41 -9.97 -6.69 -4.37
C GLU A 41 -9.50 -7.91 -3.55
N LEU A 42 -8.25 -7.85 -3.05
CA LEU A 42 -7.72 -8.90 -2.18
C LEU A 42 -8.46 -8.94 -0.83
N PHE A 43 -8.78 -7.78 -0.25
CA PHE A 43 -9.58 -7.68 0.98
C PHE A 43 -10.98 -8.30 0.80
N GLU A 44 -11.64 -8.04 -0.33
CA GLU A 44 -12.96 -8.61 -0.64
C GLU A 44 -12.90 -10.13 -0.83
N ARG A 45 -11.84 -10.63 -1.51
CA ARG A 45 -11.69 -12.04 -1.81
C ARG A 45 -11.27 -12.87 -0.60
N TYR A 46 -10.48 -12.30 0.32
CA TYR A 46 -9.95 -13.01 1.49
C TYR A 46 -10.21 -12.26 2.82
N PRO A 47 -11.46 -11.97 3.21
CA PRO A 47 -11.74 -11.18 4.41
C PRO A 47 -11.19 -11.84 5.69
N GLN A 48 -11.26 -13.17 5.81
CA GLN A 48 -10.74 -13.92 6.96
C GLN A 48 -9.22 -13.88 7.06
N LEU A 49 -8.51 -13.80 5.93
CA LEU A 49 -7.07 -13.64 5.89
C LEU A 49 -6.67 -12.32 6.55
N PHE A 50 -7.37 -11.24 6.21
CA PHE A 50 -7.10 -9.93 6.76
C PHE A 50 -7.54 -9.75 8.20
N GLU A 51 -8.60 -10.43 8.65
CA GLU A 51 -8.93 -10.54 10.08
C GLU A 51 -7.82 -11.25 10.87
N PHE A 52 -7.25 -12.33 10.32
CA PHE A 52 -6.09 -12.99 10.92
C PHE A 52 -4.86 -12.07 10.96
N LEU A 53 -4.53 -11.41 9.85
CA LEU A 53 -3.41 -10.46 9.77
C LEU A 53 -3.60 -9.23 10.69
N LYS A 54 -4.85 -8.78 10.90
CA LYS A 54 -5.16 -7.72 11.86
C LYS A 54 -4.80 -8.15 13.29
N GLY A 55 -5.13 -9.39 13.67
CA GLY A 55 -4.74 -9.98 14.96
C GLY A 55 -3.22 -10.12 15.10
N TYR A 56 -2.55 -10.53 14.03
CA TYR A 56 -1.09 -10.67 13.96
C TYR A 56 -0.33 -9.36 14.26
N VAL A 57 -0.80 -8.22 13.73
CA VAL A 57 -0.18 -6.90 13.98
C VAL A 57 -0.47 -6.38 15.40
N VAL A 58 -1.43 -6.97 16.13
CA VAL A 58 -1.81 -6.57 17.50
C VAL A 58 -1.16 -7.48 18.56
N GLU A 59 -0.53 -8.59 18.17
CA GLU A 59 -0.05 -9.60 19.10
C GLU A 59 1.31 -9.23 19.73
N GLU A 60 1.28 -8.78 20.99
CA GLU A 60 2.41 -8.17 21.72
C GLU A 60 3.32 -9.15 22.50
N SER A 61 3.18 -10.47 22.33
CA SER A 61 4.02 -11.42 23.10
C SER A 61 5.50 -11.34 22.70
N ALA A 62 6.39 -11.15 23.67
CA ALA A 62 7.78 -10.74 23.45
C ALA A 62 8.65 -11.69 22.61
N GLU A 63 8.43 -13.01 22.69
CA GLU A 63 9.18 -14.02 21.92
C GLU A 63 8.70 -14.12 20.46
N VAL A 64 7.41 -13.95 20.23
CA VAL A 64 6.79 -14.00 18.90
C VAL A 64 7.02 -12.68 18.16
N SER A 65 7.19 -11.57 18.90
CA SER A 65 7.41 -10.22 18.42
C SER A 65 8.60 -10.06 17.47
N GLU A 66 9.80 -10.55 17.82
CA GLU A 66 11.02 -10.22 17.06
C GLU A 66 11.08 -10.93 15.70
N GLU A 67 10.78 -12.24 15.65
CA GLU A 67 10.71 -12.99 14.39
C GLU A 67 9.58 -12.45 13.50
N ASN A 68 8.42 -12.13 14.10
CA ASN A 68 7.29 -11.58 13.37
C ASN A 68 7.56 -10.18 12.81
N LYS A 69 8.22 -9.33 13.60
CA LYS A 69 8.65 -8.02 13.17
C LYS A 69 9.60 -8.13 11.99
N LYS A 70 10.62 -9.00 12.09
CA LYS A 70 11.56 -9.23 11.00
C LYS A 70 10.87 -9.71 9.72
N LYS A 71 9.98 -10.71 9.81
CA LYS A 71 9.23 -11.19 8.62
C LYS A 71 8.32 -10.11 8.04
N SER A 72 7.72 -9.28 8.89
CA SER A 72 6.88 -8.17 8.43
C SER A 72 7.72 -7.11 7.71
N GLU A 73 8.89 -6.76 8.25
CA GLU A 73 9.84 -5.84 7.62
C GLU A 73 10.34 -6.38 6.26
N GLU A 74 10.70 -7.67 6.18
CA GLU A 74 11.10 -8.32 4.93
C GLU A 74 9.99 -8.27 3.87
N MET A 75 8.76 -8.58 4.26
CA MET A 75 7.60 -8.50 3.38
C MET A 75 7.30 -7.07 2.94
N MET A 76 7.40 -6.09 3.84
CA MET A 76 7.23 -4.68 3.48
C MET A 76 8.33 -4.23 2.52
N ALA A 77 9.59 -4.59 2.77
CA ALA A 77 10.72 -4.26 1.90
C ALA A 77 10.55 -4.82 0.48
N GLU A 78 10.07 -6.06 0.34
CA GLU A 78 9.69 -6.65 -0.95
C GLU A 78 8.54 -5.88 -1.63
N GLY A 79 7.53 -5.47 -0.87
CA GLY A 79 6.47 -4.62 -1.41
C GLY A 79 6.98 -3.27 -1.91
N TYR A 80 7.87 -2.63 -1.16
CA TYR A 80 8.48 -1.35 -1.54
C TYR A 80 9.38 -1.49 -2.75
N SER A 81 10.12 -2.58 -2.91
CA SER A 81 10.95 -2.75 -4.11
C SER A 81 10.07 -2.79 -5.35
N HIS A 82 8.96 -3.54 -5.34
CA HIS A 82 8.01 -3.56 -6.46
C HIS A 82 7.33 -2.19 -6.70
N LEU A 83 6.98 -1.46 -5.64
CA LEU A 83 6.37 -0.13 -5.75
C LEU A 83 7.33 0.92 -6.29
N LEU A 84 8.63 0.86 -5.95
CA LEU A 84 9.58 1.94 -6.21
C LEU A 84 10.59 1.63 -7.32
N GLU A 85 10.54 0.44 -7.91
CA GLU A 85 11.42 0.06 -9.02
C GLU A 85 11.07 0.83 -10.30
N GLY A 86 12.07 1.43 -10.95
CA GLY A 86 11.92 2.05 -12.27
C GLY A 86 10.97 3.24 -12.31
N ILE A 87 10.90 4.05 -11.24
CA ILE A 87 10.12 5.30 -11.24
C ILE A 87 10.72 6.31 -12.22
N ASP A 88 9.87 6.80 -13.12
CA ASP A 88 10.24 7.85 -14.08
C ASP A 88 10.14 9.23 -13.40
N GLN A 89 11.30 9.71 -12.94
CA GLN A 89 11.40 11.01 -12.30
C GLN A 89 11.18 12.19 -13.26
N SER A 90 11.19 11.97 -14.58
CA SER A 90 10.91 13.02 -15.57
C SER A 90 9.43 13.45 -15.57
N LEU A 91 8.54 12.62 -15.00
CA LEU A 91 7.13 12.97 -14.78
C LEU A 91 6.94 14.04 -13.70
N PHE A 92 7.88 14.12 -12.75
CA PHE A 92 7.84 15.09 -11.68
C PHE A 92 8.17 16.50 -12.17
N ARG A 93 7.62 17.48 -11.47
CA ARG A 93 7.89 18.90 -11.72
C ARG A 93 9.39 19.22 -11.66
N GLY A 94 9.88 19.90 -12.69
CA GLY A 94 11.32 20.16 -12.85
C GLY A 94 11.90 21.25 -11.94
N ASP A 95 11.06 22.03 -11.25
CA ASP A 95 11.46 23.10 -10.33
C ASP A 95 11.72 22.63 -8.89
N ILE A 96 11.41 21.36 -8.57
CA ILE A 96 11.65 20.76 -7.26
C ILE A 96 12.56 19.53 -7.43
N PRO A 97 13.55 19.30 -6.55
CA PRO A 97 14.35 18.08 -6.59
C PRO A 97 13.48 16.81 -6.58
N ALA A 98 13.72 15.93 -7.55
CA ALA A 98 12.89 14.75 -7.78
C ALA A 98 12.85 13.79 -6.57
N ASP A 99 13.93 13.70 -5.79
CA ASP A 99 13.96 12.93 -4.54
C ASP A 99 12.96 13.46 -3.52
N LYS A 100 12.87 14.79 -3.35
CA LYS A 100 11.92 15.43 -2.44
C LYS A 100 10.48 15.28 -2.90
N VAL A 101 10.23 15.39 -4.20
CA VAL A 101 8.90 15.13 -4.76
C VAL A 101 8.47 13.69 -4.45
N LYS A 102 9.34 12.73 -4.73
CA LYS A 102 9.08 11.31 -4.47
C LYS A 102 8.78 11.05 -2.99
N ASP A 103 9.61 11.57 -2.08
CA ASP A 103 9.45 11.38 -0.64
C ASP A 103 8.11 11.95 -0.15
N ILE A 104 7.74 13.16 -0.57
CA ILE A 104 6.48 13.80 -0.18
C ILE A 104 5.27 13.00 -0.67
N ILE A 105 5.30 12.52 -1.92
CA ILE A 105 4.24 11.67 -2.48
C ILE A 105 4.09 10.39 -1.64
N ILE A 106 5.20 9.71 -1.37
CA ILE A 106 5.19 8.46 -0.58
C ILE A 106 4.64 8.72 0.82
N TRP A 107 5.15 9.72 1.53
CA TRP A 107 4.68 10.04 2.89
C TRP A 107 3.20 10.40 2.94
N ALA A 108 2.71 11.15 1.96
CA ALA A 108 1.29 11.51 1.88
C ALA A 108 0.42 10.27 1.67
N ILE A 109 0.80 9.39 0.74
CA ILE A 109 0.07 8.15 0.44
C ILE A 109 0.10 7.19 1.64
N GLU A 110 1.25 7.02 2.28
CA GLU A 110 1.37 6.19 3.49
C GLU A 110 0.58 6.78 4.66
N GLY A 111 0.61 8.10 4.81
CA GLY A 111 -0.19 8.82 5.81
C GLY A 111 -1.69 8.54 5.64
N TYR A 112 -2.17 8.58 4.39
CA TYR A 112 -3.54 8.18 4.06
C TYR A 112 -3.81 6.72 4.42
N GLY A 113 -2.94 5.80 3.97
CA GLY A 113 -3.07 4.36 4.24
C GLY A 113 -3.12 4.03 5.74
N ASN A 114 -2.29 4.71 6.55
CA ASN A 114 -2.27 4.57 7.99
C ASN A 114 -3.57 5.08 8.64
N ARG A 115 -4.11 6.22 8.17
CA ARG A 115 -5.41 6.74 8.61
C ARG A 115 -6.53 5.74 8.30
N ALA A 116 -6.57 5.23 7.07
CA ALA A 116 -7.58 4.26 6.63
C ALA A 116 -7.50 2.95 7.44
N MET A 117 -6.29 2.43 7.66
CA MET A 117 -6.06 1.25 8.50
C MET A 117 -6.51 1.48 9.95
N ALA A 118 -6.25 2.65 10.53
CA ALA A 118 -6.68 2.97 11.89
C ALA A 118 -8.22 3.00 12.00
N GLN A 119 -8.92 3.57 11.01
CA GLN A 119 -10.38 3.55 10.94
C GLN A 119 -10.94 2.13 10.75
N ALA A 120 -10.31 1.32 9.90
CA ALA A 120 -10.66 -0.08 9.70
C ALA A 120 -10.43 -0.96 10.94
N ARG A 121 -9.50 -0.58 11.84
CA ARG A 121 -9.34 -1.30 13.12
C ARG A 121 -10.53 -1.11 14.05
N GLN A 122 -11.13 0.08 14.03
CA GLN A 122 -12.28 0.46 14.87
C GLN A 122 -13.63 0.01 14.29
N THR A 123 -13.64 -0.46 13.04
CA THR A 123 -14.85 -0.87 12.30
C THR A 123 -14.78 -2.36 11.97
N ASN A 124 -15.94 -3.02 11.81
CA ASN A 124 -15.96 -4.37 11.23
C ASN A 124 -15.60 -4.27 9.75
N LEU A 125 -14.62 -5.05 9.28
CA LEU A 125 -14.13 -4.97 7.89
C LEU A 125 -15.26 -5.14 6.85
N GLY A 126 -16.26 -5.98 7.14
CA GLY A 126 -17.43 -6.19 6.28
C GLY A 126 -18.43 -5.02 6.19
N LYS A 127 -18.15 -3.87 6.82
CA LYS A 127 -18.97 -2.64 6.73
C LYS A 127 -18.25 -1.48 6.05
N ILE A 128 -17.03 -1.68 5.56
CA ILE A 128 -16.27 -0.63 4.89
C ILE A 128 -16.86 -0.45 3.49
N ASP A 129 -17.25 0.78 3.16
CA ASP A 129 -17.59 1.16 1.79
C ASP A 129 -16.28 1.35 1.01
N LEU A 130 -15.85 0.28 0.34
CA LEU A 130 -14.61 0.25 -0.42
C LEU A 130 -14.63 1.22 -1.60
N LYS A 131 -15.80 1.48 -2.19
CA LYS A 131 -15.95 2.46 -3.26
C LYS A 131 -15.71 3.87 -2.74
N ALA A 132 -16.37 4.25 -1.64
CA ALA A 132 -16.15 5.56 -1.03
C ALA A 132 -14.69 5.74 -0.58
N ALA A 133 -14.05 4.68 -0.06
CA ALA A 133 -12.63 4.72 0.31
C ALA A 133 -11.71 4.89 -0.91
N THR A 134 -12.06 4.27 -2.05
CA THR A 134 -11.31 4.39 -3.31
C THR A 134 -11.44 5.80 -3.86
N ASP A 135 -12.66 6.32 -3.94
CA ASP A 135 -12.96 7.66 -4.47
C ASP A 135 -12.25 8.75 -3.63
N ASP A 136 -12.25 8.62 -2.30
CA ASP A 136 -11.52 9.51 -1.39
C ASP A 136 -10.01 9.43 -1.64
N PHE A 137 -9.44 8.23 -1.76
CA PHE A 137 -8.02 8.04 -2.04
C PHE A 137 -7.61 8.65 -3.38
N ASP A 138 -8.34 8.37 -4.45
CA ASP A 138 -8.06 8.92 -5.79
C ASP A 138 -8.12 10.45 -5.79
N SER A 139 -9.02 11.05 -5.00
CA SER A 139 -9.07 12.52 -4.86
C SER A 139 -7.79 13.11 -4.27
N TYR A 140 -7.15 12.42 -3.31
CA TYR A 140 -5.85 12.83 -2.77
C TYR A 140 -4.73 12.61 -3.79
N LEU A 141 -4.76 11.51 -4.54
CA LEU A 141 -3.79 11.26 -5.61
C LEU A 141 -3.84 12.34 -6.69
N ASP A 142 -5.03 12.83 -7.04
CA ASP A 142 -5.19 13.94 -7.99
C ASP A 142 -4.63 15.27 -7.47
N VAL A 143 -4.77 15.55 -6.16
CA VAL A 143 -4.09 16.69 -5.54
C VAL A 143 -2.58 16.55 -5.68
N LEU A 144 -2.03 15.38 -5.37
CA LEU A 144 -0.59 15.11 -5.49
C LEU A 144 -0.11 15.26 -6.94
N ARG A 145 -0.85 14.74 -7.94
CA ARG A 145 -0.53 14.93 -9.36
C ARG A 145 -0.45 16.41 -9.71
N ARG A 146 -1.48 17.19 -9.37
CA ARG A 146 -1.53 18.64 -9.66
C ARG A 146 -0.40 19.42 -8.99
N CYS A 147 -0.01 19.01 -7.79
CA CYS A 147 1.05 19.67 -7.04
C CYS A 147 2.46 19.27 -7.50
N PHE A 148 2.66 18.06 -8.01
CA PHE A 148 4.00 17.47 -8.13
C PHE A 148 4.37 16.94 -9.51
N TYR A 149 3.41 16.82 -10.45
CA TYR A 149 3.68 16.36 -11.81
C TYR A 149 3.75 17.55 -12.77
N ASN A 150 4.47 17.36 -13.88
CA ASN A 150 4.49 18.34 -14.95
C ASN A 150 3.07 18.52 -15.53
N CYS A 151 2.72 19.75 -15.96
CA CYS A 151 1.42 20.07 -16.56
C CYS A 151 1.10 19.32 -17.88
N GLY A 152 1.97 18.41 -18.34
CA GLY A 152 1.76 17.54 -19.51
C GLY A 152 1.67 16.04 -19.21
N GLY A 153 1.68 15.63 -17.94
CA GLY A 153 1.72 14.22 -17.52
C GLY A 153 0.35 13.57 -17.29
N ALA A 154 -0.75 14.12 -17.82
CA ALA A 154 -2.07 13.51 -17.69
C ALA A 154 -2.95 13.83 -18.90
N LEU A 155 -3.11 12.84 -19.78
CA LEU A 155 -4.35 12.49 -20.48
C LEU A 155 -4.34 10.97 -20.72
#